data_AF-A0AAV0CEB9-F1
#
_entry.id   AF-A0AAV0CEB9-F1
#
_cell.length_a   1.000
_cell.length_b   1.000
_cell.length_c   1.000
_cell.angle_alpha   90.00
_cell.angle_beta   90.00
_cell.angle_gamma   90.00
#
_symmetry.space_group_name_H-M   'P 1'
#
loop_
_entity.id
_entity.type
_entity.pdbx_description
1 polymer ?
#
loop_
_entity_poly.entity_id
_entity_poly.type
_entity_poly.pdbx_seq_one_letter_code
_entity_poly.pdbx_strand_id
1 'polypeptide(L)'
;MRPKSMYIYGVYDGVIGIPAKLSYLLHNMKQHFIQLSLLLLLALSSLASGTETSPDYFFIIFQWPATKCDSKAGGCCLPKKGKPVLNDFIISEFQPFYAQDGVIPTNCTSKSKFEPSKIADLVPSLERNWPSLSCPSRDSKKLWKEEWLEYGTCSESVLNQHDYFAAALKAQKQINLLKIFADAGIKPNGTYYPGQAINKAVKKAGLNEALVECRNDENGVNAVLDKVTLCATTKGSKKPCPGMFWICDSTNGNAVQFLPPSLPTSL
;
A
#
# COMPACT_ATOMS: atom_id res chain seq x y z
N MET A 1 40.98 -99.37 -14.26
CA MET A 1 40.43 -98.40 -13.29
C MET A 1 40.16 -97.08 -14.02
N ARG A 2 38.96 -96.51 -13.85
CA ARG A 2 38.45 -95.20 -14.37
C ARG A 2 39.07 -94.01 -13.59
N PRO A 3 38.74 -92.71 -13.88
CA PRO A 3 38.63 -91.98 -15.18
C PRO A 3 39.14 -90.51 -15.11
N LYS A 4 39.11 -89.74 -16.22
CA LYS A 4 38.36 -88.46 -16.38
C LYS A 4 38.52 -87.82 -17.78
N SER A 5 37.40 -87.30 -18.28
CA SER A 5 37.19 -86.58 -19.56
C SER A 5 37.66 -85.12 -19.56
N MET A 6 37.88 -84.53 -20.74
CA MET A 6 37.55 -83.10 -21.00
C MET A 6 37.45 -82.78 -22.51
N TYR A 7 36.31 -82.24 -22.95
CA TYR A 7 36.08 -81.52 -24.21
C TYR A 7 35.98 -80.02 -23.87
N ILE A 8 36.55 -79.11 -24.67
CA ILE A 8 36.15 -77.68 -24.71
C ILE A 8 36.11 -77.15 -26.15
N TYR A 9 35.00 -76.49 -26.45
CA TYR A 9 34.61 -75.75 -27.64
C TYR A 9 35.31 -74.39 -27.75
N GLY A 10 35.62 -73.94 -28.97
CA GLY A 10 36.02 -72.56 -29.27
C GLY A 10 34.82 -71.61 -29.36
N VAL A 11 34.96 -70.43 -28.76
CA VAL A 11 34.01 -69.31 -28.75
C VAL A 11 34.35 -68.36 -29.91
N TYR A 12 33.33 -67.90 -30.65
CA TYR A 12 33.43 -66.78 -31.60
C TYR A 12 32.87 -65.51 -30.95
N ASP A 13 33.66 -64.44 -30.90
CA ASP A 13 33.25 -63.09 -30.50
C ASP A 13 32.49 -62.37 -31.63
N GLY A 14 31.31 -61.83 -31.32
CA GLY A 14 30.52 -61.00 -32.24
C GLY A 14 30.28 -59.60 -31.68
N VAL A 15 30.83 -58.58 -32.33
CA VAL A 15 30.49 -57.16 -32.09
C VAL A 15 29.59 -56.69 -33.23
N ILE A 16 28.33 -56.39 -32.92
CA ILE A 16 27.33 -55.91 -33.89
C ILE A 16 27.52 -54.41 -34.10
N GLY A 17 28.00 -54.01 -35.29
CA GLY A 17 28.09 -52.60 -35.71
C GLY A 17 26.72 -52.03 -36.10
N ILE A 18 26.42 -50.81 -35.66
CA ILE A 18 25.18 -50.10 -36.03
C ILE A 18 25.24 -49.71 -37.51
N PRO A 19 24.23 -50.03 -38.33
CA PRO A 19 24.22 -49.67 -39.75
C PRO A 19 24.25 -48.16 -39.95
N ALA A 20 25.05 -47.68 -40.91
CA ALA A 20 25.32 -46.25 -41.13
C ALA A 20 24.05 -45.39 -41.30
N LYS A 21 23.00 -45.97 -41.89
CA LYS A 21 21.69 -45.31 -42.06
C LYS A 21 20.97 -45.06 -40.73
N LEU A 22 21.10 -45.97 -39.76
CA LEU A 22 20.58 -45.81 -38.41
C LEU A 22 21.40 -44.80 -37.61
N SER A 23 22.73 -44.78 -37.79
CA SER A 23 23.60 -43.76 -37.21
C SER A 23 23.26 -42.35 -37.70
N TYR A 24 23.03 -42.18 -39.00
CA TYR A 24 22.64 -40.90 -39.60
C TYR A 24 21.27 -40.41 -39.09
N LEU A 25 20.28 -41.32 -39.01
CA LEU A 25 18.96 -41.00 -38.45
C LEU A 25 19.05 -40.61 -36.97
N LEU A 26 19.85 -41.32 -36.18
CA LEU A 26 20.07 -40.98 -34.76
C LEU A 26 20.78 -39.63 -34.59
N HIS A 27 21.73 -39.29 -35.47
CA HIS A 27 22.40 -37.99 -35.47
C HIS A 27 21.42 -36.84 -35.77
N ASN A 28 20.60 -37.01 -36.81
CA ASN A 28 19.63 -35.99 -37.22
C ASN A 28 18.51 -35.81 -36.17
N MET A 29 18.04 -36.91 -35.58
CA MET A 29 17.09 -36.90 -34.46
C MET A 29 17.66 -36.17 -33.24
N LYS A 30 18.94 -36.39 -32.90
CA LYS A 30 19.62 -35.64 -31.82
C LYS A 30 19.73 -34.15 -32.15
N GLN A 31 20.07 -33.80 -33.38
CA GLN A 31 20.21 -32.40 -33.81
C GLN A 31 18.87 -31.65 -33.75
N HIS A 32 17.79 -32.25 -34.23
CA HIS A 32 16.44 -31.68 -34.09
C HIS A 32 16.01 -31.57 -32.63
N PHE A 33 16.30 -32.56 -31.80
CA PHE A 33 16.00 -32.51 -30.37
C PHE A 33 16.76 -31.39 -29.65
N ILE A 34 18.03 -31.15 -30.00
CA ILE A 34 18.83 -30.05 -29.45
C ILE A 34 18.25 -28.69 -29.90
N GLN A 35 17.87 -28.54 -31.18
CA GLN A 35 17.27 -27.30 -31.67
C GLN A 35 15.91 -26.99 -31.03
N LEU A 36 15.04 -28.00 -30.89
CA LEU A 36 13.77 -27.89 -30.18
C LEU A 36 13.97 -27.51 -28.71
N SER A 37 14.96 -28.13 -28.04
CA SER A 37 15.29 -27.82 -26.65
C SER A 37 15.80 -26.39 -26.49
N LEU A 38 16.62 -25.89 -27.43
CA LEU A 38 17.14 -24.52 -27.42
C LEU A 38 16.05 -23.48 -27.67
N LEU A 39 15.14 -23.76 -28.61
CA LEU A 39 13.96 -22.92 -28.87
C LEU A 39 13.02 -22.87 -27.67
N LEU A 40 12.81 -24.00 -26.99
CA LEU A 40 12.01 -24.05 -25.75
C LEU A 40 12.67 -23.24 -24.62
N LEU A 41 13.99 -23.31 -24.47
CA LEU A 41 14.75 -22.52 -23.49
C LEU A 41 14.67 -21.01 -23.78
N LEU A 42 14.73 -20.60 -25.05
CA LEU A 42 14.58 -19.19 -25.46
C LEU A 42 13.13 -18.68 -25.32
N ALA A 43 12.14 -19.54 -25.52
CA ALA A 43 10.74 -19.22 -25.25
C ALA A 43 10.47 -19.08 -23.74
N LEU A 44 11.09 -19.94 -22.92
CA LEU A 44 10.99 -19.90 -21.45
C LEU A 44 11.69 -18.67 -20.85
N SER A 45 12.81 -18.20 -21.41
CA SER A 45 13.47 -16.98 -20.93
C SER A 45 12.68 -15.71 -21.26
N SER A 46 11.85 -15.72 -22.30
CA SER A 46 10.97 -14.60 -22.67
C SER A 46 9.78 -14.41 -21.70
N LEU A 47 9.45 -15.45 -20.92
CA LEU A 47 8.37 -15.44 -19.93
C LEU A 47 8.82 -14.98 -18.53
N ALA A 48 10.14 -14.80 -18.31
CA ALA A 48 10.72 -14.45 -17.01
C ALA A 48 10.96 -12.94 -16.82
N SER A 49 10.28 -12.09 -17.59
CA SER A 49 10.22 -10.66 -17.27
C SER A 49 9.09 -10.45 -16.27
N GLY A 50 9.34 -10.75 -14.99
CA GLY A 50 8.51 -10.19 -13.93
C GLY A 50 8.64 -8.68 -14.01
N THR A 51 7.64 -7.99 -14.56
CA THR A 51 7.61 -6.54 -14.53
C THR A 51 7.66 -6.14 -13.06
N GLU A 52 8.72 -5.45 -12.62
CA GLU A 52 8.68 -4.76 -11.34
C GLU A 52 7.56 -3.72 -11.43
N THR A 53 6.40 -4.07 -10.89
CA THR A 53 5.26 -3.18 -10.87
C THR A 53 5.51 -2.15 -9.76
N SER A 54 5.82 -0.92 -10.18
CA SER A 54 5.87 0.24 -9.29
C SER A 54 4.46 0.85 -9.16
N PRO A 55 4.05 1.30 -7.96
CA PRO A 55 2.81 2.06 -7.83
C PRO A 55 2.90 3.37 -8.61
N ASP A 56 1.81 3.75 -9.29
CA ASP A 56 1.73 5.01 -10.02
C ASP A 56 1.75 6.23 -9.07
N TYR A 57 1.13 6.05 -7.90
CA TYR A 57 1.09 7.00 -6.81
C TYR A 57 0.56 6.37 -5.52
N PHE A 58 0.47 7.18 -4.48
CA PHE A 58 -0.13 6.81 -3.21
C PHE A 58 -1.32 7.70 -2.90
N PHE A 59 -2.38 7.12 -2.37
CA PHE A 59 -3.37 7.88 -1.61
C PHE A 59 -2.81 8.17 -0.23
N ILE A 60 -2.85 9.44 0.19
CA ILE A 60 -2.63 9.84 1.57
C ILE A 60 -3.95 10.29 2.15
N ILE A 61 -4.39 9.58 3.18
CA ILE A 61 -5.66 9.81 3.84
C ILE A 61 -5.38 10.55 5.13
N PHE A 62 -5.93 11.76 5.23
CA PHE A 62 -5.87 12.58 6.43
C PHE A 62 -7.16 12.46 7.21
N GLN A 63 -7.08 12.39 8.54
CA GLN A 63 -8.24 12.35 9.42
C GLN A 63 -8.25 13.53 10.39
N TRP A 64 -9.41 14.13 10.60
CA TRP A 64 -9.62 15.14 11.63
C TRP A 64 -9.78 14.47 13.01
N PRO A 65 -8.87 14.72 13.97
CA PRO A 65 -8.89 14.04 15.26
C PRO A 65 -10.20 14.23 16.03
N ALA A 66 -10.77 15.45 16.03
CA ALA A 66 -11.99 15.72 16.78
C ALA A 66 -13.15 14.84 16.27
N THR A 67 -13.31 14.71 14.96
CA THR A 67 -14.34 13.83 14.36
C THR A 67 -14.06 12.37 14.67
N LYS A 68 -12.80 11.91 14.62
CA LYS A 68 -12.45 10.55 15.06
C LYS A 68 -12.86 10.30 16.52
N CYS A 69 -12.71 11.31 17.38
CA CYS A 69 -12.95 11.21 18.81
C CYS A 69 -14.41 11.47 19.23
N ASP A 70 -15.24 11.98 18.33
CA ASP A 70 -16.68 12.24 18.54
C ASP A 70 -17.58 11.00 18.31
N SER A 71 -17.00 9.81 18.08
CA SER A 71 -17.80 8.61 17.73
C SER A 71 -18.38 7.85 18.94
N LYS A 72 -19.66 7.47 18.87
CA LYS A 72 -20.34 6.59 19.85
C LYS A 72 -19.77 5.16 19.93
N ALA A 73 -19.09 4.69 18.88
CA ALA A 73 -18.73 3.28 18.68
C ALA A 73 -17.50 2.78 19.46
N GLY A 74 -17.07 3.50 20.51
CA GLY A 74 -15.95 3.04 21.35
C GLY A 74 -15.09 4.15 21.96
N GLY A 75 -15.47 5.42 21.81
CA GLY A 75 -14.67 6.56 22.27
C GLY A 75 -13.33 6.68 21.52
N CYS A 76 -12.51 7.61 21.97
CA CYS A 76 -11.17 7.82 21.45
C CYS A 76 -10.17 7.80 22.59
N CYS A 77 -9.07 7.10 22.37
CA CYS A 77 -8.04 6.89 23.37
C CYS A 77 -6.73 7.45 22.83
N LEU A 78 -6.09 8.32 23.59
CA LEU A 78 -4.76 8.79 23.26
C LEU A 78 -3.77 7.61 23.28
N PRO A 79 -2.74 7.63 22.43
CA PRO A 79 -1.72 6.59 22.45
C PRO A 79 -0.96 6.60 23.78
N LYS A 80 -0.44 5.44 24.19
CA LYS A 80 0.32 5.30 25.45
C LYS A 80 1.63 6.11 25.48
N LYS A 81 2.13 6.49 24.30
CA LYS A 81 3.39 7.21 24.10
C LYS A 81 3.21 8.28 23.04
N GLY A 82 4.10 9.26 23.07
CA GLY A 82 4.06 10.40 22.18
C GLY A 82 3.09 11.49 22.63
N LYS A 83 3.06 12.57 21.86
CA LYS A 83 2.14 13.70 22.05
C LYS A 83 1.50 14.00 20.68
N PRO A 84 0.39 13.33 20.34
CA PRO A 84 -0.25 13.53 19.06
C PRO A 84 -0.68 14.98 18.87
N VAL A 85 -0.63 15.46 17.64
CA VAL A 85 -1.24 16.73 17.27
C VAL A 85 -2.74 16.49 17.09
N LEU A 86 -3.56 17.14 17.93
CA LEU A 86 -5.03 16.98 17.90
C LEU A 86 -5.74 18.20 17.31
N ASN A 87 -4.99 19.27 17.03
CA ASN A 87 -5.48 20.52 16.45
C ASN A 87 -5.06 20.70 14.99
N ASP A 88 -4.64 19.63 14.33
CA ASP A 88 -4.36 19.57 12.89
C ASP A 88 -4.79 18.20 12.35
N PHE A 89 -4.85 18.06 11.04
CA PHE A 89 -5.06 16.77 10.39
C PHE A 89 -3.87 15.84 10.63
N ILE A 90 -4.18 14.59 11.00
CA ILE A 90 -3.20 13.51 11.13
C ILE A 90 -3.31 12.57 9.93
N ILE A 91 -2.26 11.81 9.67
CA ILE A 91 -2.29 10.70 8.71
C ILE A 91 -3.15 9.60 9.34
N SER A 92 -4.13 9.11 8.57
CA SER A 92 -4.89 7.91 8.86
C SER A 92 -4.20 6.71 8.22
N GLU A 93 -3.97 6.80 6.90
CA GLU A 93 -3.52 5.70 6.05
C GLU A 93 -2.66 6.26 4.89
N PHE A 94 -1.79 5.42 4.32
CA PHE A 94 -0.99 5.73 3.13
C PHE A 94 -0.96 4.53 2.19
N GLN A 95 -1.65 4.60 1.07
CA GLN A 95 -2.00 3.40 0.29
C GLN A 95 -1.41 3.47 -1.12
N PRO A 96 -0.65 2.47 -1.60
CA PRO A 96 -0.21 2.45 -2.98
C PRO A 96 -1.40 2.23 -3.92
N PHE A 97 -1.37 2.88 -5.08
CA PHE A 97 -2.36 2.70 -6.13
C PHE A 97 -1.70 2.31 -7.45
N TYR A 98 -2.27 1.28 -8.08
CA TYR A 98 -1.83 0.74 -9.37
C TYR A 98 -2.92 1.03 -10.40
N ALA A 99 -2.68 2.02 -11.25
CA ALA A 99 -3.67 2.56 -12.18
C ALA A 99 -4.03 1.58 -13.31
N GLN A 100 -3.10 0.70 -13.69
CA GLN A 100 -3.35 -0.33 -14.70
C GLN A 100 -4.44 -1.30 -14.27
N ASP A 101 -4.43 -1.68 -12.99
CA ASP A 101 -5.39 -2.62 -12.41
C ASP A 101 -6.59 -1.89 -11.77
N GLY A 102 -6.46 -0.60 -11.50
CA GLY A 102 -7.46 0.20 -10.79
C GLY A 102 -7.62 -0.22 -9.31
N VAL A 103 -6.58 -0.81 -8.72
CA VAL A 103 -6.64 -1.41 -7.38
C VAL A 103 -5.71 -0.74 -6.38
N ILE A 104 -6.12 -0.81 -5.11
CA ILE A 104 -5.26 -0.59 -3.94
C ILE A 104 -4.92 -1.99 -3.42
N PRO A 105 -3.72 -2.52 -3.73
CA PRO A 105 -3.35 -3.85 -3.24
C PRO A 105 -3.18 -3.81 -1.72
N THR A 106 -3.55 -4.90 -1.06
CA THR A 106 -3.42 -5.06 0.38
C THR A 106 -2.80 -6.41 0.72
N ASN A 107 -2.17 -6.51 1.89
CA ASN A 107 -1.62 -7.75 2.44
C ASN A 107 -0.71 -8.50 1.45
N CYS A 108 0.12 -7.76 0.70
CA CYS A 108 0.97 -8.33 -0.33
C CYS A 108 1.96 -9.34 0.27
N THR A 109 2.19 -10.43 -0.46
CA THR A 109 3.13 -11.47 -0.04
C THR A 109 4.55 -10.92 -0.05
N SER A 110 5.01 -10.47 1.11
CA SER A 110 6.39 -10.03 1.34
C SER A 110 7.08 -10.88 2.40
N LYS A 111 8.39 -11.06 2.24
CA LYS A 111 9.26 -11.64 3.27
C LYS A 111 9.66 -10.61 4.33
N SER A 112 9.48 -9.32 4.05
CA SER A 112 9.84 -8.22 4.91
C SER A 112 8.91 -8.15 6.11
N LYS A 113 9.51 -8.15 7.30
CA LYS A 113 8.79 -7.93 8.55
C LYS A 113 8.85 -6.45 8.90
N PHE A 114 7.87 -5.96 9.65
CA PHE A 114 7.98 -4.66 10.27
C PHE A 114 9.09 -4.66 11.33
N GLU A 115 10.09 -3.81 11.15
CA GLU A 115 11.26 -3.66 12.01
C GLU A 115 11.31 -2.25 12.61
N PRO A 116 10.96 -2.06 13.90
CA PRO A 116 10.91 -0.73 14.52
C PRO A 116 12.24 0.05 14.46
N SER A 117 13.37 -0.64 14.40
CA SER A 117 14.71 -0.04 14.28
C SER A 117 14.89 0.71 12.97
N LYS A 118 14.26 0.25 11.88
CA LYS A 118 14.36 0.88 10.55
C LYS A 118 13.68 2.23 10.45
N ILE A 119 12.87 2.62 11.43
CA ILE A 119 12.13 3.89 11.44
C ILE A 119 12.41 4.70 12.70
N ALA A 120 13.47 4.37 13.46
CA ALA A 120 13.73 4.91 14.78
C ALA A 120 13.85 6.45 14.78
N ASP A 121 14.48 7.00 13.73
CA ASP A 121 14.62 8.44 13.49
C ASP A 121 13.28 9.13 13.15
N LEU A 122 12.33 8.39 12.57
CA LEU A 122 11.00 8.90 12.19
C LEU A 122 10.00 8.85 13.35
N VAL A 123 10.24 8.02 14.38
CA VAL A 123 9.30 7.79 15.50
C VAL A 123 8.76 9.11 16.11
N PRO A 124 9.57 10.12 16.45
CA PRO A 124 9.04 11.36 17.03
C PRO A 124 8.04 12.09 16.13
N SER A 125 8.24 12.00 14.81
CA SER A 125 7.33 12.60 13.81
C SER A 125 6.09 11.74 13.59
N LEU A 126 6.23 10.41 13.58
CA LEU A 126 5.11 9.47 13.47
C LEU A 126 4.19 9.53 14.70
N GLU A 127 4.74 9.62 15.91
CA GLU A 127 3.95 9.76 17.14
C GLU A 127 3.10 11.04 17.15
N ARG A 128 3.58 12.10 16.50
CA ARG A 128 2.86 13.37 16.38
C ARG A 128 1.81 13.36 15.29
N ASN A 129 2.16 12.86 14.11
CA ASN A 129 1.38 13.07 12.89
C ASN A 129 0.65 11.82 12.39
N TRP A 130 0.96 10.63 12.91
CA TRP A 130 0.27 9.37 12.58
C TRP A 130 -0.01 8.55 13.85
N PRO A 131 -0.69 9.12 14.87
CA PRO A 131 -0.95 8.44 16.12
C PRO A 131 -2.10 7.43 16.01
N SER A 132 -2.09 6.42 16.88
CA SER A 132 -3.27 5.59 17.11
C SER A 132 -4.24 6.29 18.07
N LEU A 133 -5.44 6.60 17.59
CA LEU A 133 -6.54 7.15 18.40
C LEU A 133 -7.63 6.12 18.74
N SER A 134 -7.32 4.82 18.62
CA SER A 134 -8.26 3.72 18.87
C SER A 134 -8.32 3.33 20.34
N CYS A 135 -9.50 2.95 20.83
CA CYS A 135 -9.67 2.34 22.15
C CYS A 135 -9.63 0.79 22.10
N PRO A 136 -9.05 0.11 23.10
CA PRO A 136 -8.32 0.70 24.23
C PRO A 136 -7.01 1.36 23.78
N SER A 137 -6.51 2.31 24.59
CA SER A 137 -5.23 3.01 24.33
C SER A 137 -4.12 2.01 24.00
N ARG A 138 -3.40 2.26 22.90
CA ARG A 138 -2.31 1.41 22.41
C ARG A 138 -1.11 2.22 21.94
N ASP A 139 0.03 1.53 21.80
CA ASP A 139 1.23 2.12 21.20
C ASP A 139 1.01 2.26 19.69
N SER A 140 1.25 3.47 19.14
CA SER A 140 1.13 3.77 17.71
C SER A 140 2.03 2.88 16.84
N LYS A 141 3.09 2.29 17.39
CA LYS A 141 3.90 1.27 16.67
C LYS A 141 3.09 0.06 16.22
N LYS A 142 2.00 -0.29 16.92
CA LYS A 142 1.09 -1.36 16.48
C LYS A 142 0.31 -0.94 15.23
N LEU A 143 -0.17 0.30 15.19
CA LEU A 143 -0.80 0.88 13.99
C LEU A 143 0.18 0.88 12.82
N TRP A 144 1.40 1.39 13.00
CA TRP A 144 2.37 1.45 11.91
C TRP A 144 2.77 0.06 11.41
N LYS A 145 2.82 -0.94 12.30
CA LYS A 145 3.01 -2.33 11.90
C LYS A 145 1.86 -2.83 11.02
N GLU A 146 0.62 -2.55 11.40
CA GLU A 146 -0.58 -2.93 10.63
C GLU A 146 -0.57 -2.24 9.26
N GLU A 147 -0.39 -0.91 9.22
CA GLU A 147 -0.29 -0.12 7.99
C GLU A 147 0.83 -0.60 7.06
N TRP A 148 2.00 -0.93 7.61
CA TRP A 148 3.12 -1.45 6.83
C TRP A 148 2.78 -2.81 6.22
N LEU A 149 2.22 -3.74 7.00
CA LEU A 149 1.91 -5.08 6.53
C LEU A 149 0.75 -5.07 5.52
N GLU A 150 -0.25 -4.22 5.74
CA GLU A 150 -1.42 -4.10 4.89
C GLU A 150 -1.09 -3.37 3.58
N TYR A 151 -0.47 -2.19 3.63
CA TYR A 151 -0.26 -1.35 2.43
C TYR A 151 1.22 -1.20 2.05
N GLY A 152 2.11 -1.01 3.03
CA GLY A 152 3.52 -0.71 2.75
C GLY A 152 4.27 -1.82 2.00
N THR A 153 4.03 -3.08 2.37
CA THR A 153 4.62 -4.27 1.73
C THR A 153 4.30 -4.35 0.23
N CYS A 154 3.16 -3.80 -0.19
CA CYS A 154 2.75 -3.74 -1.60
C CYS A 154 3.54 -2.74 -2.43
N SER A 155 4.42 -1.93 -1.82
CA SER A 155 5.25 -0.93 -2.51
C SER A 155 6.75 -1.16 -2.34
N GLU A 156 7.15 -2.33 -1.83
CA GLU A 156 8.54 -2.64 -1.51
C GLU A 156 9.50 -2.64 -2.69
N SER A 157 8.99 -2.80 -3.92
CA SER A 157 9.77 -2.65 -5.14
C SER A 157 10.36 -1.24 -5.30
N VAL A 158 9.76 -0.23 -4.67
CA VAL A 158 10.17 1.18 -4.79
C VAL A 158 10.45 1.88 -3.46
N LEU A 159 9.79 1.47 -2.38
CA LEU A 159 9.94 2.07 -1.05
C LEU A 159 10.17 0.97 -0.03
N ASN A 160 11.37 0.97 0.58
CA ASN A 160 11.59 0.17 1.77
C ASN A 160 10.77 0.74 2.96
N GLN A 161 10.77 0.04 4.09
CA GLN A 161 10.02 0.45 5.28
C GLN A 161 10.30 1.90 5.71
N HIS A 162 11.57 2.32 5.74
CA HIS A 162 11.90 3.70 6.12
C HIS A 162 11.32 4.70 5.12
N ASP A 163 11.57 4.48 3.83
CA ASP A 163 11.16 5.39 2.75
C ASP A 163 9.63 5.52 2.65
N TYR A 164 8.88 4.45 2.93
CA TYR A 164 7.42 4.49 2.98
C TYR A 164 6.89 5.46 4.05
N PHE A 165 7.37 5.32 5.30
CA PHE A 165 6.95 6.23 6.38
C PHE A 165 7.49 7.64 6.17
N ALA A 166 8.71 7.79 5.65
CA ALA A 166 9.30 9.09 5.33
C ALA A 166 8.51 9.82 4.23
N ALA A 167 8.06 9.09 3.19
CA ALA A 167 7.23 9.64 2.12
C ALA A 167 5.88 10.12 2.63
N ALA A 168 5.21 9.34 3.49
CA ALA A 168 3.94 9.74 4.11
C ALA A 168 4.09 11.01 4.98
N LEU A 169 5.11 11.05 5.84
CA LEU A 169 5.42 12.23 6.65
C LEU A 169 5.76 13.47 5.80
N LYS A 170 6.51 13.28 4.72
CA LYS A 170 6.83 14.37 3.79
C LYS A 170 5.58 14.90 3.10
N ALA A 171 4.69 14.02 2.66
CA ALA A 171 3.41 14.41 2.06
C ALA A 171 2.55 15.19 3.06
N GLN A 172 2.44 14.72 4.31
CA GLN A 172 1.73 15.44 5.38
C GLN A 172 2.31 16.84 5.62
N LYS A 173 3.63 16.97 5.69
CA LYS A 173 4.28 18.28 5.89
C LYS A 173 4.03 19.25 4.73
N GLN A 174 3.97 18.76 3.50
CA GLN A 174 3.72 19.58 2.32
C GLN A 174 2.24 19.96 2.14
N ILE A 175 1.33 19.10 2.58
CA ILE A 175 -0.11 19.27 2.43
C ILE A 175 -0.68 19.77 3.77
N ASN A 176 -0.61 21.08 3.98
CA ASN A 176 -1.22 21.71 5.16
C ASN A 176 -2.73 21.94 4.94
N LEU A 177 -3.54 20.90 5.17
CA LEU A 177 -4.99 20.94 4.99
C LEU A 177 -5.67 22.00 5.85
N LEU A 178 -5.25 22.18 7.10
CA LEU A 178 -5.84 23.19 7.98
C LEU A 178 -5.61 24.60 7.45
N LYS A 179 -4.42 24.88 6.89
CA LYS A 179 -4.15 26.15 6.20
C LYS A 179 -5.03 26.30 4.95
N ILE A 180 -5.19 25.24 4.17
CA ILE A 180 -6.05 25.25 2.97
C ILE A 180 -7.49 25.65 3.32
N PHE A 181 -8.05 25.07 4.37
CA PHE A 181 -9.37 25.45 4.86
C PHE A 181 -9.38 26.89 5.38
N ALA A 182 -8.39 27.28 6.18
CA ALA A 182 -8.30 28.63 6.74
C ALA A 182 -8.22 29.72 5.65
N ASP A 183 -7.45 29.48 4.58
CA ASP A 183 -7.33 30.37 3.41
C ASP A 183 -8.67 30.51 2.66
N ALA A 184 -9.56 29.52 2.78
CA ALA A 184 -10.93 29.55 2.25
C ALA A 184 -11.96 30.11 3.24
N GLY A 185 -11.53 30.60 4.41
CA GLY A 185 -12.41 31.10 5.47
C GLY A 185 -13.09 30.01 6.30
N ILE A 186 -12.67 28.75 6.15
CA ILE A 186 -13.24 27.58 6.82
C ILE A 186 -12.33 27.22 8.01
N LYS A 187 -12.89 27.17 9.21
CA LYS A 187 -12.14 26.93 10.46
C LYS A 187 -12.77 25.83 11.30
N PRO A 188 -11.97 25.03 12.02
CA PRO A 188 -12.47 24.05 12.98
C PRO A 188 -12.91 24.78 14.25
N ASN A 189 -14.14 25.29 14.25
CA ASN A 189 -14.72 26.06 15.36
C ASN A 189 -16.16 25.64 15.67
N GLY A 190 -16.61 24.52 15.11
CA GLY A 190 -17.99 24.03 15.24
C GLY A 190 -18.98 24.71 14.30
N THR A 191 -18.53 25.63 13.42
CA THR A 191 -19.39 26.27 12.42
C THR A 191 -19.77 25.28 11.32
N TYR A 192 -20.98 25.46 10.81
CA TYR A 192 -21.49 24.78 9.62
C TYR A 192 -21.15 25.56 8.36
N TYR A 193 -20.57 24.87 7.38
CA TYR A 193 -20.20 25.41 6.08
C TYR A 193 -20.97 24.67 4.98
N PRO A 194 -21.29 25.31 3.85
CA PRO A 194 -21.81 24.58 2.70
C PRO A 194 -20.83 23.48 2.26
N GLY A 195 -21.31 22.26 2.05
CA GLY A 195 -20.49 21.12 1.60
C GLY A 195 -19.72 21.45 0.32
N GLN A 196 -20.35 22.16 -0.62
CA GLN A 196 -19.68 22.68 -1.81
C GLN A 196 -18.44 23.56 -1.49
N ALA A 197 -18.50 24.38 -0.44
CA ALA A 197 -17.37 25.21 -0.03
C ALA A 197 -16.22 24.36 0.54
N ILE A 198 -16.53 23.34 1.36
CA ILE A 198 -15.58 22.34 1.86
C ILE A 198 -14.90 21.62 0.69
N ASN A 199 -15.70 21.07 -0.21
CA ASN A 199 -15.23 20.32 -1.37
C ASN A 199 -14.36 21.19 -2.29
N LYS A 200 -14.74 22.46 -2.52
CA LYS A 200 -13.97 23.41 -3.34
C LYS A 200 -12.62 23.78 -2.70
N ALA A 201 -12.57 23.97 -1.39
CA ALA A 201 -11.33 24.28 -0.68
C ALA A 201 -10.30 23.16 -0.87
N VAL A 202 -10.72 21.89 -0.70
CA VAL A 202 -9.83 20.73 -0.84
C VAL A 202 -9.46 20.46 -2.30
N LYS A 203 -10.39 20.60 -3.26
CA LYS A 203 -10.09 20.40 -4.69
C LYS A 203 -8.94 21.30 -5.18
N LYS A 204 -8.85 22.54 -4.67
CA LYS A 204 -7.74 23.45 -4.98
C LYS A 204 -6.39 22.91 -4.48
N ALA A 205 -6.39 22.17 -3.37
CA ALA A 205 -5.19 21.58 -2.81
C ALA A 205 -4.75 20.28 -3.52
N GLY A 206 -5.71 19.50 -4.01
CA GLY A 206 -5.50 18.24 -4.73
C GLY A 206 -5.31 18.36 -6.24
N LEU A 207 -5.11 19.56 -6.77
CA LEU A 207 -4.95 19.81 -8.22
C LEU A 207 -6.17 19.34 -9.03
N ASN A 208 -7.35 19.78 -8.59
CA ASN A 208 -8.70 19.58 -9.14
C ASN A 208 -9.40 18.27 -8.76
N GLU A 209 -8.72 17.33 -8.11
CA GLU A 209 -9.31 16.06 -7.70
C GLU A 209 -8.88 15.70 -6.27
N ALA A 210 -9.87 15.45 -5.41
CA ALA A 210 -9.71 15.08 -4.01
C ALA A 210 -10.99 14.39 -3.54
N LEU A 211 -10.87 13.58 -2.50
CA LEU A 211 -11.99 12.86 -1.90
C LEU A 211 -12.16 13.38 -0.48
N VAL A 212 -13.36 13.88 -0.20
CA VAL A 212 -13.71 14.43 1.10
C VAL A 212 -14.82 13.56 1.68
N GLU A 213 -14.55 13.00 2.84
CA GLU A 213 -15.49 12.13 3.54
C GLU A 213 -16.04 12.86 4.75
N CYS A 214 -17.34 12.74 4.91
CA CYS A 214 -18.06 13.23 6.08
C CYS A 214 -18.80 12.10 6.75
N ARG A 215 -18.89 12.20 8.07
CA ARG A 215 -19.65 11.28 8.89
C ARG A 215 -20.95 11.95 9.30
N ASN A 216 -22.01 11.17 9.44
CA ASN A 216 -23.20 11.69 10.08
C ASN A 216 -22.93 11.92 11.58
N ASP A 217 -23.54 12.97 12.12
CA ASP A 217 -23.62 13.20 13.56
C ASP A 217 -24.49 12.14 14.24
N GLU A 218 -24.59 12.20 15.57
CA GLU A 218 -25.33 11.23 16.37
C GLU A 218 -26.79 11.03 15.94
N ASN A 219 -27.41 12.06 15.36
CA ASN A 219 -28.81 12.06 14.96
C ASN A 219 -29.00 11.61 13.50
N GLY A 220 -27.91 11.44 12.74
CA GLY A 220 -28.00 11.08 11.33
C GLY A 220 -28.40 12.25 10.42
N VAL A 221 -28.49 13.47 10.96
CA VAL A 221 -29.09 14.63 10.30
C VAL A 221 -28.01 15.57 9.77
N ASN A 222 -26.96 15.78 10.54
CA ASN A 222 -25.87 16.68 10.17
C ASN A 222 -24.65 15.88 9.71
N ALA A 223 -23.81 16.50 8.88
CA ALA A 223 -22.53 15.94 8.48
C ALA A 223 -21.39 16.65 9.23
N VAL A 224 -20.41 15.89 9.72
CA VAL A 224 -19.15 16.38 10.29
C VAL A 224 -17.99 16.00 9.37
N LEU A 225 -17.07 16.93 9.11
CA LEU A 225 -15.87 16.67 8.30
C LEU A 225 -14.98 15.61 8.97
N ASP A 226 -14.72 14.48 8.29
CA ASP A 226 -13.99 13.34 8.87
C ASP A 226 -12.62 13.16 8.23
N LYS A 227 -12.59 12.78 6.96
CA LYS A 227 -11.37 12.44 6.24
C LYS A 227 -11.22 13.23 4.95
N VAL A 228 -9.97 13.44 4.56
CA VAL A 228 -9.59 14.04 3.28
C VAL A 228 -8.50 13.18 2.65
N THR A 229 -8.78 12.68 1.46
CA THR A 229 -7.84 11.85 0.69
C THR A 229 -7.28 12.65 -0.48
N LEU A 230 -5.96 12.64 -0.59
CA LEU A 230 -5.16 13.29 -1.63
C LEU A 230 -4.11 12.33 -2.17
N CYS A 231 -3.36 12.75 -3.19
CA CYS A 231 -2.38 11.88 -3.83
C CYS A 231 -0.96 12.41 -3.65
N ALA A 232 -0.04 11.47 -3.44
CA ALA A 232 1.39 11.73 -3.34
C ALA A 232 2.17 10.84 -4.32
N THR A 233 3.27 11.36 -4.85
CA THR A 233 4.26 10.56 -5.56
C THR A 233 4.96 9.59 -4.60
N THR A 234 5.69 8.60 -5.12
CA THR A 234 6.64 7.76 -4.36
C THR A 234 7.59 8.56 -3.46
N LYS A 235 7.99 9.77 -3.88
CA LYS A 235 8.84 10.69 -3.10
C LYS A 235 8.09 11.55 -2.07
N GLY A 236 6.83 11.24 -1.75
CA GLY A 236 6.01 11.99 -0.81
C GLY A 236 5.68 13.43 -1.23
N SER A 237 5.62 13.71 -2.53
CA SER A 237 5.26 15.05 -3.06
C SER A 237 3.83 15.08 -3.55
N LYS A 238 3.09 16.17 -3.29
CA LYS A 238 1.69 16.30 -3.72
C LYS A 238 1.54 16.18 -5.26
N LYS A 239 0.48 15.53 -5.72
CA LYS A 239 0.11 15.42 -7.15
C LYS A 239 -1.41 15.32 -7.34
N PRO A 240 -1.95 15.47 -8.57
CA PRO A 240 -3.37 15.26 -8.84
C PRO A 240 -3.81 13.81 -8.59
N CYS A 241 -5.10 13.61 -8.31
CA CYS A 241 -5.74 12.30 -8.10
C CYS A 241 -6.72 11.91 -9.23
N PRO A 242 -6.25 11.30 -10.33
CA PRO A 242 -7.08 10.98 -11.48
C PRO A 242 -8.39 10.28 -11.11
N GLY A 243 -9.53 10.85 -11.53
CA GLY A 243 -10.84 10.20 -11.45
C GLY A 243 -11.38 9.99 -10.03
N MET A 244 -10.80 10.64 -9.02
CA MET A 244 -11.23 10.46 -7.63
C MET A 244 -12.32 11.46 -7.24
N PHE A 245 -13.47 10.93 -6.81
CA PHE A 245 -14.60 11.74 -6.36
C PHE A 245 -15.26 11.11 -5.13
N TRP A 246 -15.22 11.81 -3.99
CA TRP A 246 -16.35 11.76 -3.06
C TRP A 246 -16.59 13.10 -2.39
N ILE A 247 -17.89 13.41 -2.26
CA ILE A 247 -18.45 14.72 -1.99
C ILE A 247 -18.95 14.71 -0.55
N CYS A 248 -18.34 15.53 0.30
CA CYS A 248 -18.88 15.75 1.62
C CYS A 248 -20.08 16.69 1.51
N ASP A 249 -21.27 16.15 1.75
CA ASP A 249 -22.54 16.85 1.84
C ASP A 249 -23.37 16.30 3.02
N SER A 250 -24.43 17.01 3.41
CA SER A 250 -25.40 16.60 4.43
C SER A 250 -26.79 16.54 3.81
N THR A 251 -27.61 15.60 4.25
CA THR A 251 -29.04 15.52 3.88
C THR A 251 -29.85 16.72 4.38
N ASN A 252 -29.36 17.44 5.38
CA ASN A 252 -29.98 18.64 5.95
C ASN A 252 -29.38 19.92 5.35
N GLY A 253 -29.78 20.24 4.12
CA GLY A 253 -29.41 21.50 3.46
C GLY A 253 -27.94 21.61 3.04
N ASN A 254 -27.24 20.47 2.88
CA ASN A 254 -25.83 20.40 2.49
C ASN A 254 -24.90 21.18 3.43
N ALA A 255 -25.23 21.29 4.71
CA ALA A 255 -24.39 21.94 5.72
C ALA A 255 -23.48 20.93 6.42
N VAL A 256 -22.18 21.24 6.47
CA VAL A 256 -21.14 20.38 7.03
C VAL A 256 -20.47 21.11 8.19
N GLN A 257 -20.46 20.50 9.35
CA GLN A 257 -19.79 21.03 10.53
C GLN A 257 -18.30 20.71 10.51
N PHE A 258 -17.47 21.70 10.81
CA PHE A 258 -16.06 21.48 11.10
C PHE A 258 -15.81 21.58 12.61
N LEU A 259 -15.77 20.42 13.27
CA LEU A 259 -15.65 20.32 14.72
C LEU A 259 -14.40 21.03 15.23
N PRO A 260 -14.48 21.74 16.37
CA PRO A 260 -13.30 22.33 17.00
C PRO A 260 -12.32 21.24 17.43
N PRO A 261 -11.01 21.55 17.55
CA PRO A 261 -10.07 20.62 18.15
C PRO A 261 -10.55 20.26 19.57
N SER A 262 -10.94 19.01 19.78
CA SER A 262 -11.23 18.48 21.10
C SER A 262 -9.97 17.81 21.64
N LEU A 263 -9.48 18.29 22.79
CA LEU A 263 -8.72 17.42 23.67
C LEU A 263 -9.73 16.39 24.20
N PRO A 264 -9.40 15.08 24.26
CA PRO A 264 -10.24 14.16 25.00
C PRO A 264 -10.37 14.73 26.41
N THR A 265 -11.58 15.12 26.78
CA THR A 265 -11.92 15.46 28.15
C THR A 265 -11.52 14.26 28.98
N SER A 266 -10.57 14.49 29.87
CA SER A 266 -10.03 13.55 30.87
C SER A 266 -10.98 12.38 31.16
N LEU A 267 -10.55 11.17 30.80
CA LEU A 267 -10.96 9.96 31.51
C LEU A 267 -10.26 9.92 32.88
#